data_AF-A0A094E6I9-F1
#
_entry.id   AF-A0A094E6I9-F1
#
_cell.length_a   1.000
_cell.length_b   1.000
_cell.length_c   1.000
_cell.angle_alpha   90.00
_cell.angle_beta   90.00
_cell.angle_gamma   90.00
#
_symmetry.space_group_name_H-M   'P 1'
#
loop_
_entity.id
_entity.type
_entity.pdbx_description
1 polymer ?
#
loop_
_entity_poly.entity_id
_entity_poly.type
_entity_poly.pdbx_seq_one_letter_code
_entity_poly.pdbx_strand_id
1 'polypeptide(L)'
;MEPFTKKRRLAPKVTENPIQDQAQNEQLFEYQASSSLQDAPQPPPQPSPDQADLERFARQLQGAASVIETQNNRLPYTSSSVLLLRWEDDLTVADDLLALQKLFRERYNYRTEAWSIPTCPNPTSKLSIQLAQHVEYARPGHLLIIYYVGYSYVGTDNQLYWA
;
A
#
# COMPACT_ATOMS: atom_id res chain seq x y z
N MET A 1 -34.70 -12.29 -30.29
CA MET A 1 -34.09 -12.22 -28.95
C MET A 1 -33.10 -11.07 -28.96
N GLU A 2 -33.41 -9.99 -28.25
CA GLU A 2 -32.60 -8.77 -28.18
C GLU A 2 -31.40 -8.93 -27.20
N PRO A 3 -30.24 -8.30 -27.47
CA PRO A 3 -29.11 -8.26 -26.55
C PRO A 3 -29.25 -7.12 -25.54
N PHE A 4 -29.24 -7.44 -24.24
CA PHE A 4 -29.24 -6.43 -23.17
C PHE A 4 -27.85 -5.82 -22.98
N THR A 5 -27.67 -4.58 -23.42
CA THR A 5 -26.52 -3.72 -23.09
C THR A 5 -26.91 -2.76 -21.96
N LYS A 6 -26.37 -2.95 -20.75
CA LYS A 6 -26.55 -1.98 -19.65
C LYS A 6 -25.30 -1.12 -19.49
N LYS A 7 -25.40 0.09 -20.06
CA LYS A 7 -24.44 1.18 -19.94
C LYS A 7 -24.40 1.73 -18.51
N ARG A 8 -23.19 1.97 -18.01
CA ARG A 8 -22.84 2.68 -16.77
C ARG A 8 -23.59 4.01 -16.66
N ARG A 9 -24.11 4.35 -15.48
CA ARG A 9 -24.56 5.72 -15.17
C ARG A 9 -23.56 6.38 -14.23
N LEU A 10 -22.88 7.39 -14.78
CA LEU A 10 -21.99 8.34 -14.12
C LEU A 10 -22.79 9.28 -13.20
N ALA A 11 -22.11 9.81 -12.19
CA ALA A 11 -22.60 10.80 -11.23
C ALA A 11 -23.17 12.08 -11.90
N PRO A 12 -24.16 12.76 -11.29
CA PRO A 12 -24.64 14.05 -11.77
C PRO A 12 -23.59 15.15 -11.56
N LYS A 13 -23.29 15.88 -12.63
CA LYS A 13 -22.41 17.05 -12.66
C LYS A 13 -23.24 18.28 -12.26
N VAL A 14 -22.92 18.90 -11.13
CA VAL A 14 -23.49 20.20 -10.73
C VAL A 14 -22.91 21.27 -11.65
N THR A 15 -23.76 21.99 -12.36
CA THR A 15 -23.37 23.09 -13.24
C THR A 15 -23.83 24.39 -12.61
N GLU A 16 -22.90 25.31 -12.40
CA GLU A 16 -23.08 26.68 -11.92
C GLU A 16 -23.99 27.49 -12.86
N ASN A 17 -24.90 28.28 -12.29
CA ASN A 17 -25.65 29.30 -13.02
C ASN A 17 -25.00 30.67 -12.81
N PRO A 18 -24.80 31.48 -13.87
CA PRO A 18 -24.25 32.83 -13.77
C PRO A 18 -25.30 33.89 -13.43
N ILE A 19 -24.80 34.96 -12.82
CA ILE A 19 -25.47 36.18 -12.37
C ILE A 19 -25.79 37.12 -13.56
N GLN A 20 -26.99 37.73 -13.57
CA GLN A 20 -27.29 39.13 -14.00
C GLN A 20 -28.80 39.41 -13.77
N ASP A 21 -29.21 40.18 -12.75
CA ASP A 21 -29.31 41.65 -12.60
C ASP A 21 -30.48 42.33 -13.38
N GLN A 22 -31.52 42.71 -12.62
CA GLN A 22 -32.08 44.08 -12.46
C GLN A 22 -33.61 44.24 -12.50
N ALA A 23 -34.08 44.76 -11.35
CA ALA A 23 -35.04 45.84 -11.14
C ALA A 23 -36.56 45.59 -11.10
N GLN A 24 -37.15 46.26 -10.09
CA GLN A 24 -38.56 46.64 -9.88
C GLN A 24 -39.44 45.67 -9.09
N ASN A 25 -39.41 45.81 -7.76
CA ASN A 25 -40.65 46.12 -7.03
C ASN A 25 -40.33 46.74 -5.67
N GLU A 26 -40.35 48.07 -5.59
CA GLU A 26 -40.49 48.78 -4.33
C GLU A 26 -41.97 48.81 -3.95
N GLN A 27 -42.29 48.39 -2.72
CA GLN A 27 -43.29 48.92 -1.79
C GLN A 27 -44.07 47.83 -1.05
N LEU A 28 -44.25 48.10 0.25
CA LEU A 28 -45.09 47.43 1.26
C LEU A 28 -44.46 46.20 1.92
N PHE A 29 -43.64 46.42 2.95
CA PHE A 29 -44.12 46.41 4.34
C PHE A 29 -42.94 46.64 5.30
N GLU A 30 -42.74 47.90 5.65
CA GLU A 30 -42.03 48.30 6.85
C GLU A 30 -43.02 48.20 8.02
N TYR A 31 -42.80 47.28 8.96
CA TYR A 31 -43.08 47.39 10.40
C TYR A 31 -42.81 46.05 11.08
N GLN A 32 -41.62 45.90 11.67
CA GLN A 32 -41.39 45.47 13.05
C GLN A 32 -39.89 45.29 13.31
N ALA A 33 -39.19 46.41 13.37
CA ALA A 33 -38.00 46.51 14.20
C ALA A 33 -38.46 46.83 15.63
N SER A 34 -38.46 45.84 16.52
CA SER A 34 -37.99 45.97 17.92
C SER A 34 -38.42 44.79 18.80
N SER A 35 -37.46 43.93 19.14
CA SER A 35 -37.26 43.37 20.50
C SER A 35 -35.92 42.60 20.51
N SER A 36 -34.79 43.29 20.71
CA SER A 36 -34.15 43.55 22.01
C SER A 36 -33.58 42.29 22.70
N LEU A 37 -32.25 42.18 22.64
CA LEU A 37 -31.31 41.71 23.67
C LEU A 37 -31.69 40.47 24.48
N GLN A 38 -31.09 39.34 24.13
CA GLN A 38 -30.59 38.38 25.13
C GLN A 38 -29.19 37.92 24.73
N ASP A 39 -28.21 38.69 25.19
CA ASP A 39 -26.83 38.24 25.34
C ASP A 39 -26.77 37.37 26.61
N ALA A 40 -27.22 36.13 26.47
CA ALA A 40 -27.04 35.08 27.47
C ALA A 40 -26.23 33.97 26.79
N PRO A 41 -25.21 33.37 27.44
CA PRO A 41 -24.50 32.24 26.85
C PRO A 41 -25.51 31.11 26.65
N GLN A 42 -26.00 30.91 25.41
CA GLN A 42 -26.75 29.71 25.10
C GLN A 42 -25.83 28.54 25.43
N PRO A 43 -26.27 27.58 26.26
CA PRO A 43 -25.52 26.34 26.42
C PRO A 43 -25.35 25.75 25.01
N PRO A 44 -24.16 25.24 24.65
CA PRO A 44 -23.97 24.62 23.35
C PRO A 44 -25.09 23.59 23.12
N PRO A 45 -25.66 23.51 21.91
CA PRO A 45 -26.77 22.62 21.60
C PRO A 45 -26.41 21.21 22.09
N GLN A 46 -27.13 20.74 23.11
CA GLN A 46 -26.86 19.42 23.66
C GLN A 46 -27.35 18.38 22.64
N PRO A 47 -26.52 17.39 22.29
CA PRO A 47 -26.93 16.34 21.38
C PRO A 47 -28.15 15.64 21.98
N SER A 48 -29.14 15.35 21.13
CA SER A 48 -30.26 14.50 21.55
C SER A 48 -29.72 13.14 21.98
N PRO A 49 -30.40 12.41 22.88
CA PRO A 49 -29.95 11.10 23.35
C PRO A 49 -29.64 10.14 22.18
N ASP A 50 -30.45 10.15 21.12
CA ASP A 50 -30.22 9.36 19.91
C ASP A 50 -28.94 9.77 19.16
N GLN A 51 -28.62 11.06 19.13
CA GLN A 51 -27.41 11.59 18.53
C GLN A 51 -26.17 11.22 19.35
N ALA A 52 -26.29 11.24 20.68
CA ALA A 52 -25.24 10.80 21.60
C ALA A 52 -24.97 9.29 21.50
N ASP A 53 -26.02 8.47 21.35
CA ASP A 53 -25.89 7.02 21.18
C ASP A 53 -25.31 6.65 19.80
N LEU A 54 -25.71 7.34 18.74
CA LEU A 54 -25.08 7.21 17.43
C LEU A 54 -23.60 7.59 17.48
N GLU A 55 -23.24 8.68 18.16
CA GLU A 55 -21.83 9.06 18.33
C GLU A 55 -21.02 8.02 19.09
N ARG A 56 -21.60 7.43 20.14
CA ARG A 56 -20.96 6.33 20.89
C ARG A 56 -20.74 5.11 20.01
N PHE A 57 -21.77 4.72 19.26
CA PHE A 57 -21.67 3.62 18.30
C PHE A 57 -20.61 3.90 17.23
N ALA A 58 -20.58 5.12 16.67
CA ALA A 58 -19.60 5.50 15.66
C ALA A 58 -18.17 5.45 16.22
N ARG A 59 -17.94 5.91 17.47
CA ARG A 59 -16.63 5.79 18.13
C ARG A 59 -16.24 4.32 18.36
N GLN A 60 -17.18 3.49 18.78
CA GLN A 60 -16.95 2.05 18.96
C GLN A 60 -16.61 1.37 17.64
N LEU A 61 -17.36 1.67 16.57
CA LEU A 61 -17.13 1.13 15.25
C LEU A 61 -15.77 1.58 14.69
N GLN A 62 -15.44 2.86 14.84
CA GLN A 62 -14.15 3.40 14.42
C GLN A 62 -12.99 2.75 15.19
N GLY A 63 -13.13 2.58 16.51
CA GLY A 63 -12.16 1.86 17.34
C GLY A 63 -11.98 0.41 16.88
N ALA A 64 -13.07 -0.31 16.64
CA ALA A 64 -13.04 -1.68 16.16
C ALA A 64 -12.39 -1.77 14.75
N ALA A 65 -12.75 -0.88 13.84
CA ALA A 65 -12.19 -0.82 12.49
C ALA A 65 -10.67 -0.58 12.51
N SER A 66 -10.19 0.35 13.34
CA SER A 66 -8.76 0.65 13.49
C SER A 66 -7.97 -0.55 14.05
N VAL A 67 -8.53 -1.30 14.99
CA VAL A 67 -7.92 -2.53 15.52
C VAL A 67 -7.84 -3.62 14.45
N ILE A 68 -8.90 -3.82 13.68
CA ILE A 68 -8.93 -4.81 12.59
C ILE A 68 -7.93 -4.43 11.49
N GLU A 69 -7.87 -3.16 11.11
CA GLU A 69 -6.94 -2.66 10.09
C GLU A 69 -5.47 -2.85 10.52
N THR A 70 -5.13 -2.52 11.77
CA THR A 70 -3.76 -2.69 12.28
C THR A 70 -3.36 -4.15 12.47
N GLN A 71 -4.30 -5.03 12.84
CA GLN A 71 -4.02 -6.47 12.95
C GLN A 71 -3.91 -7.15 11.59
N ASN A 72 -4.75 -6.78 10.64
CA ASN A 72 -4.84 -7.47 9.35
C ASN A 72 -3.82 -7.00 8.32
N ASN A 73 -3.31 -5.77 8.44
CA ASN A 73 -2.42 -5.17 7.43
C ASN A 73 -0.93 -5.18 7.82
N ARG A 74 -0.58 -5.81 8.95
CA ARG A 74 0.82 -5.88 9.38
C ARG A 74 1.48 -7.12 8.79
N LEU A 75 2.27 -6.91 7.75
CA LEU A 75 3.19 -7.93 7.24
C LEU A 75 4.11 -8.40 8.37
N PRO A 76 4.49 -9.69 8.42
CA PRO A 76 5.40 -10.21 9.45
C PRO A 76 6.82 -9.64 9.33
N TYR A 77 7.09 -8.89 8.25
CA TYR A 77 8.35 -8.20 7.99
C TYR A 77 8.10 -6.72 7.68
N THR A 78 9.08 -5.87 8.02
CA THR A 78 9.07 -4.43 7.80
C THR A 78 9.87 -4.01 6.57
N SER A 79 10.75 -4.89 6.09
CA SER A 79 11.62 -4.66 4.94
C SER A 79 12.07 -6.00 4.35
N SER A 80 12.49 -5.99 3.08
CA SER A 80 12.96 -7.20 2.40
C SER A 80 14.21 -6.93 1.59
N SER A 81 15.09 -7.93 1.51
CA SER A 81 16.19 -7.95 0.56
C SER A 81 16.26 -9.26 -0.21
N VAL A 82 16.70 -9.15 -1.47
CA VAL A 82 16.75 -10.26 -2.42
C VAL A 82 18.16 -10.37 -2.98
N LEU A 83 18.76 -11.54 -2.85
CA LEU A 83 19.98 -11.92 -3.55
C LEU A 83 19.60 -12.83 -4.72
N LEU A 84 19.81 -12.37 -5.94
CA LEU A 84 19.62 -13.15 -7.15
C LEU A 84 20.97 -13.76 -7.59
N LEU A 85 21.00 -15.07 -7.75
CA LEU A 85 22.19 -15.87 -8.01
C LEU A 85 22.04 -16.64 -9.31
N ARG A 86 23.09 -16.57 -10.12
CA ARG A 86 23.30 -17.39 -11.32
C ARG A 86 24.79 -17.73 -11.44
N TRP A 87 25.15 -18.71 -12.26
CA TRP A 87 26.54 -18.88 -12.66
C TRP A 87 26.97 -17.80 -13.65
N GLU A 88 28.24 -17.40 -13.61
CA GLU A 88 28.75 -16.32 -14.47
C GLU A 88 28.72 -16.68 -15.95
N ASP A 89 28.94 -17.96 -16.27
CA ASP A 89 28.94 -18.52 -17.62
C ASP A 89 27.53 -18.82 -18.16
N ASP A 90 26.52 -18.95 -17.29
CA ASP A 90 25.13 -19.08 -17.72
C ASP A 90 24.51 -17.71 -18.04
N LEU A 91 24.66 -17.30 -19.30
CA LEU A 91 24.07 -16.07 -19.84
C LEU A 91 22.60 -16.26 -20.30
N THR A 92 22.11 -17.50 -20.37
CA THR A 92 20.79 -17.79 -20.95
C THR A 92 19.65 -17.25 -20.09
N VAL A 93 19.90 -17.11 -18.79
CA VAL A 93 18.95 -16.66 -17.77
C VAL A 93 19.15 -15.19 -17.36
N ALA A 94 20.12 -14.49 -17.96
CA ALA A 94 20.50 -13.14 -17.53
C ALA A 94 19.37 -12.11 -17.71
N ASP A 95 18.65 -12.16 -18.83
CA ASP A 95 17.54 -11.24 -19.11
C ASP A 95 16.34 -11.50 -18.18
N ASP A 96 16.03 -12.76 -17.90
CA ASP A 96 14.96 -13.15 -16.97
C ASP A 96 15.27 -12.69 -15.55
N LEU A 97 16.52 -12.83 -15.09
CA LEU A 97 16.98 -12.29 -13.81
C LEU A 97 16.81 -10.78 -13.73
N LEU A 98 17.17 -10.06 -14.80
CA LEU A 98 17.08 -8.61 -14.85
C LEU A 98 15.62 -8.15 -14.77
N ALA A 99 14.73 -8.83 -15.49
CA ALA A 99 13.29 -8.59 -15.43
C ALA A 99 12.73 -8.85 -14.01
N LEU A 100 13.14 -9.96 -13.37
CA LEU A 100 12.74 -10.29 -12.01
C LEU A 100 13.28 -9.28 -10.98
N GLN A 101 14.54 -8.87 -11.12
CA GLN A 101 15.16 -7.86 -10.27
C GLN A 101 14.40 -6.52 -10.38
N LYS A 102 14.02 -6.13 -11.59
CA LYS A 102 13.21 -4.94 -11.86
C LYS A 102 11.84 -5.04 -11.19
N LEU A 103 11.18 -6.20 -11.29
CA LEU A 103 9.90 -6.45 -10.63
C LEU A 103 10.00 -6.27 -9.10
N PHE A 104 11.02 -6.86 -8.47
CA PHE A 104 11.24 -6.72 -7.03
C PHE A 104 11.49 -5.27 -6.60
N ARG A 105 12.27 -4.51 -7.37
CA ARG A 105 12.53 -3.10 -7.07
C ARG A 105 11.30 -2.22 -7.30
N GLU A 106 10.67 -2.33 -8.46
CA GLU A 106 9.66 -1.35 -8.88
C GLU A 106 8.27 -1.63 -8.32
N ARG A 107 7.89 -2.91 -8.16
CA ARG A 107 6.55 -3.28 -7.70
C ARG A 107 6.49 -3.53 -6.21
N TYR A 108 7.58 -4.03 -5.64
CA TYR A 108 7.62 -4.44 -4.23
C TYR A 108 8.55 -3.57 -3.37
N ASN A 109 9.33 -2.66 -3.98
CA ASN A 109 10.29 -1.81 -3.28
C ASN A 109 11.29 -2.60 -2.43
N TYR A 110 11.69 -3.79 -2.90
CA TYR A 110 12.69 -4.61 -2.22
C TYR A 110 14.09 -4.12 -2.56
N ARG A 111 15.00 -4.24 -1.59
CA ARG A 111 16.44 -4.13 -1.89
C ARG A 111 16.85 -5.36 -2.67
N THR A 112 17.54 -5.19 -3.80
CA THR A 112 17.99 -6.34 -4.58
C THR A 112 19.46 -6.25 -4.91
N GLU A 113 20.13 -7.38 -4.87
CA GLU A 113 21.51 -7.60 -5.28
C GLU A 113 21.53 -8.75 -6.28
N ALA A 114 22.28 -8.61 -7.37
CA ALA A 114 22.50 -9.69 -8.32
C ALA A 114 23.98 -10.05 -8.29
N TRP A 115 24.27 -11.33 -8.09
CA TRP A 115 25.64 -11.82 -8.00
C TRP A 115 25.80 -13.07 -8.86
N SER A 116 26.91 -13.13 -9.59
CA SER A 116 27.25 -14.26 -10.43
C SER A 116 28.28 -15.12 -9.72
N ILE A 117 28.00 -16.41 -9.59
CA ILE A 117 28.89 -17.40 -9.01
C ILE A 117 30.06 -17.57 -9.98
N PRO A 118 31.30 -17.31 -9.54
CA PRO A 118 32.44 -17.40 -10.42
C PRO A 118 32.81 -18.85 -10.70
N THR A 119 33.07 -19.16 -11.97
CA THR A 119 33.60 -20.44 -12.47
C THR A 119 35.11 -20.47 -12.23
N CYS A 120 35.49 -20.53 -10.96
CA CYS A 120 36.88 -20.63 -10.51
C CYS A 120 37.10 -21.86 -9.63
N PRO A 121 38.36 -22.23 -9.32
CA PRO A 121 38.62 -23.24 -8.29
C PRO A 121 37.93 -22.85 -6.98
N ASN A 122 37.18 -23.79 -6.38
CA ASN A 122 36.41 -23.62 -5.13
C ASN A 122 35.35 -22.49 -5.16
N PRO A 123 34.35 -22.55 -6.06
CA PRO A 123 33.30 -21.53 -6.16
C PRO A 123 32.46 -21.42 -4.87
N THR A 124 32.27 -22.55 -4.18
CA THR A 124 31.52 -22.66 -2.91
C THR A 124 32.04 -21.72 -1.84
N SER A 125 33.37 -21.54 -1.72
CA SER A 125 33.93 -20.65 -0.70
C SER A 125 33.54 -19.19 -0.94
N LYS A 126 33.58 -18.74 -2.19
CA LYS A 126 33.16 -17.37 -2.56
C LYS A 126 31.66 -17.19 -2.40
N LEU A 127 30.86 -18.19 -2.79
CA LEU A 127 29.42 -18.21 -2.57
C LEU A 127 29.09 -18.08 -1.07
N SER A 128 29.75 -18.84 -0.20
CA SER A 128 29.52 -18.77 1.25
C SER A 128 29.80 -17.38 1.82
N ILE A 129 30.86 -16.70 1.35
CA ILE A 129 31.17 -15.32 1.76
C ILE A 129 30.05 -14.38 1.31
N GLN A 130 29.62 -14.47 0.04
CA GLN A 130 28.54 -13.64 -0.48
C GLN A 130 27.22 -13.87 0.28
N LEU A 131 26.92 -15.12 0.62
CA LEU A 131 25.72 -15.47 1.37
C LEU A 131 25.77 -14.92 2.80
N ALA A 132 26.92 -15.03 3.46
CA ALA A 132 27.13 -14.46 4.79
C ALA A 132 26.93 -12.93 4.78
N GLN A 133 27.51 -12.24 3.80
CA GLN A 133 27.33 -10.79 3.63
C GLN A 133 25.85 -10.42 3.41
N HIS A 134 25.12 -11.21 2.63
CA HIS A 134 23.69 -10.98 2.42
C HIS A 134 22.89 -11.12 3.72
N VAL A 135 23.18 -12.17 4.50
CA VAL A 135 22.52 -12.42 5.80
C VAL A 135 22.86 -11.36 6.83
N GLU A 136 24.08 -10.82 6.84
CA GLU A 136 24.51 -9.74 7.74
C GLU A 136 23.69 -8.45 7.58
N TYR A 137 23.07 -8.23 6.42
CA TYR A 137 22.18 -7.09 6.23
C TYR A 137 20.83 -7.22 6.96
N ALA A 138 20.49 -8.41 7.45
CA ALA A 138 19.20 -8.62 8.11
C ALA A 138 19.11 -7.89 9.45
N ARG A 139 17.97 -7.24 9.66
CA ARG A 139 17.56 -6.63 10.93
C ARG A 139 16.33 -7.38 11.47
N PRO A 140 15.94 -7.19 12.74
CA PRO A 140 14.70 -7.76 13.25
C PRO A 140 13.49 -7.39 12.37
N GLY A 141 12.74 -8.39 11.93
CA GLY A 141 11.62 -8.21 11.00
C GLY A 141 12.04 -7.97 9.54
N HIS A 142 13.25 -8.35 9.14
CA HIS A 142 13.70 -8.29 7.75
C HIS A 142 13.50 -9.63 7.03
N LEU A 143 12.83 -9.64 5.89
CA LEU A 143 12.70 -10.81 5.03
C LEU A 143 13.91 -10.93 4.10
N LEU A 144 14.65 -12.02 4.21
CA LEU A 144 15.72 -12.39 3.29
C LEU A 144 15.18 -13.35 2.22
N ILE A 145 15.51 -13.08 0.96
CA ILE A 145 15.15 -13.94 -0.17
C ILE A 145 16.43 -14.26 -0.94
N ILE A 146 16.73 -15.54 -1.10
CA ILE A 146 17.81 -16.01 -1.97
C ILE A 146 17.14 -16.72 -3.14
N TYR A 147 17.30 -16.16 -4.34
CA TYR A 147 16.79 -16.72 -5.58
C TYR A 147 17.96 -17.26 -6.40
N TYR A 148 18.02 -18.57 -6.59
CA TYR A 148 19.03 -19.23 -7.39
C TYR A 148 18.41 -19.79 -8.67
N VAL A 149 19.09 -19.58 -9.80
CA VAL A 149 18.82 -20.24 -11.07
C VAL A 149 20.13 -20.79 -11.63
N GLY A 150 20.09 -22.05 -12.03
CA GLY A 150 21.26 -22.79 -12.50
C GLY A 150 21.12 -24.26 -12.18
N TYR A 151 22.22 -25.00 -12.29
CA TYR A 151 22.23 -26.45 -12.07
C TYR A 151 22.48 -26.80 -10.60
N SER A 152 22.07 -28.00 -10.23
CA SER A 152 22.40 -28.57 -8.94
C SER A 152 22.70 -30.04 -9.10
N TYR A 153 23.47 -30.58 -8.17
CA TYR A 153 23.80 -32.00 -8.15
C TYR A 153 23.77 -32.53 -6.73
N VAL A 154 23.57 -33.83 -6.60
CA VAL A 154 23.61 -34.52 -5.31
C VAL A 154 25.01 -35.12 -5.14
N GLY A 155 25.68 -34.75 -4.04
CA GLY A 155 27.00 -35.27 -3.70
C GLY A 155 26.95 -36.73 -3.22
N THR A 156 28.11 -37.34 -3.06
CA THR A 156 28.23 -38.71 -2.52
C THR A 156 27.78 -38.82 -1.05
N ASP A 157 27.76 -37.70 -0.35
CA ASP A 157 27.21 -37.51 0.99
C ASP A 157 25.69 -37.31 1.00
N ASN A 158 25.03 -37.45 -0.16
CA ASN A 158 23.60 -37.25 -0.36
C ASN A 158 23.11 -35.83 -0.03
N GLN A 159 24.00 -34.83 -0.11
CA GLN A 159 23.67 -33.41 0.04
C GLN A 159 23.51 -32.73 -1.32
N LEU A 160 22.68 -31.69 -1.38
CA LEU A 160 22.47 -30.91 -2.60
C LEU A 160 23.51 -29.78 -2.71
N TYR A 161 24.21 -29.75 -3.84
CA TYR A 161 25.22 -28.76 -4.17
C TYR A 161 24.82 -27.96 -5.41
N TRP A 162 25.41 -26.78 -5.51
CA TRP A 162 25.23 -25.85 -6.62
C TRP A 162 26.25 -26.24 -7.69
N ALA A 163 25.81 -26.40 -8.94
CA ALA A 163 26.64 -26.88 -10.07
C ALA A 163 26.70 -25.85 -11.18
#